data_AF-A0A0G4N445-F1
#
_entry.id   AF-A0A0G4N445-F1
#
_cell.length_a   1.000
_cell.length_b   1.000
_cell.length_c   1.000
_cell.angle_alpha   90.00
_cell.angle_beta   90.00
_cell.angle_gamma   90.00
#
_symmetry.space_group_name_H-M   'P 1'
#
loop_
_entity.id
_entity.type
_entity.pdbx_description
1 polymer ?
#
loop_
_entity_poly.entity_id
_entity_poly.type
_entity_poly.pdbx_seq_one_letter_code
_entity_poly.pdbx_strand_id
1 'polypeptide(L)'
;MVRITSKDGISFEADRSVLLRSEWFSKAYDGSFKEAVTDEWDFSKNPHATYIVLCAYIEYLEKGKISQGQRLAARQRGRDFADYICDAGFAKALG
;
A
#
# COMPACT_ATOMS: atom_id res chain seq x y z
N MET A 1 1.26 -15.41 -1.41
CA MET A 1 0.25 -14.33 -1.38
C MET A 1 0.25 -13.74 0.02
N VAL A 2 -0.04 -12.44 0.13
CA VAL A 2 -0.15 -11.72 1.40
C VAL A 2 -1.58 -11.21 1.50
N ARG A 3 -2.25 -11.51 2.60
CA ARG A 3 -3.58 -10.97 2.93
C ARG A 3 -3.43 -9.58 3.51
N ILE A 4 -4.15 -8.62 2.95
CA ILE A 4 -4.18 -7.23 3.39
C ILE A 4 -5.60 -6.87 3.80
N THR A 5 -5.79 -6.37 5.00
CA THR A 5 -7.07 -5.82 5.48
C THR A 5 -7.00 -4.30 5.44
N SER A 6 -7.88 -3.68 4.65
CA SER A 6 -7.95 -2.22 4.49
C SER A 6 -8.68 -1.53 5.64
N LYS A 7 -8.59 -0.20 5.67
CA LYS A 7 -9.37 0.66 6.57
C LYS A 7 -10.88 0.42 6.52
N ASP A 8 -11.37 0.04 5.33
CA ASP A 8 -12.78 -0.18 5.04
C ASP A 8 -13.26 -1.57 5.51
N GLY A 9 -12.39 -2.37 6.14
CA GLY A 9 -12.67 -3.74 6.57
C GLY A 9 -12.61 -4.77 5.45
N ILE A 10 -12.30 -4.35 4.21
CA ILE A 10 -12.16 -5.24 3.06
C ILE A 10 -10.80 -5.93 3.15
N SER A 11 -10.81 -7.27 3.13
CA SER A 11 -9.61 -8.10 3.06
C SER A 11 -9.42 -8.65 1.65
N PHE A 12 -8.19 -8.57 1.13
CA PHE A 12 -7.84 -9.03 -0.21
C PHE A 12 -6.41 -9.55 -0.24
N GLU A 13 -6.03 -10.23 -1.33
CA GLU A 13 -4.68 -10.78 -1.47
C GLU A 13 -3.85 -9.98 -2.48
N ALA A 14 -2.56 -9.84 -2.18
CA ALA A 14 -1.57 -9.25 -3.06
C ALA A 14 -0.34 -10.15 -3.17
N ASP A 15 0.37 -10.07 -4.30
CA ASP A 15 1.60 -10.82 -4.49
C ASP A 15 2.71 -10.24 -3.59
N ARG A 16 3.35 -11.11 -2.80
CA ARG A 16 4.45 -10.72 -1.90
C ARG A 16 5.59 -10.08 -2.69
N SER A 17 5.93 -10.61 -3.86
CA SER A 17 7.01 -10.10 -4.71
C SER A 17 6.74 -8.70 -5.23
N VAL A 18 5.47 -8.32 -5.38
CA VAL A 18 5.06 -6.96 -5.74
C VAL A 18 5.19 -6.04 -4.53
N LEU A 19 4.65 -6.45 -3.37
CA LEU A 19 4.72 -5.64 -2.14
C LEU A 19 6.16 -5.36 -1.72
N LEU A 20 7.07 -6.34 -1.83
CA LEU A 20 8.48 -6.18 -1.48
C LEU A 20 9.26 -5.20 -2.36
N ARG A 21 8.66 -4.68 -3.44
CA ARG A 21 9.21 -3.54 -4.20
C ARG A 21 9.10 -2.22 -3.42
N SER A 22 8.20 -2.15 -2.44
CA SER A 22 8.10 -1.05 -1.49
C SER A 22 9.19 -1.19 -0.43
N GLU A 23 9.94 -0.13 -0.19
CA GLU A 23 10.94 -0.09 0.89
C GLU A 23 10.30 -0.29 2.26
N TRP A 24 9.10 0.25 2.46
CA TRP A 24 8.37 0.12 3.72
C TRP A 24 7.96 -1.33 3.99
N PHE A 25 7.35 -2.01 3.00
CA PHE A 25 7.01 -3.43 3.15
C PHE A 25 8.26 -4.31 3.27
N SER A 26 9.32 -4.02 2.53
CA SER A 26 10.61 -4.75 2.61
C SER A 26 11.22 -4.69 4.01
N LYS A 27 11.32 -3.49 4.60
CA LYS A 27 11.82 -3.30 5.97
C LYS A 27 10.91 -3.91 7.03
N ALA A 28 9.60 -3.94 6.82
CA ALA A 28 8.73 -4.67 7.74
C ALA A 28 8.99 -6.18 7.63
N TYR A 29 9.14 -6.74 6.43
CA TYR A 29 9.48 -8.14 6.24
C TYR A 29 10.86 -8.58 6.76
N ASP A 30 11.86 -7.70 6.76
CA ASP A 30 13.21 -8.04 7.25
C ASP A 30 13.32 -8.06 8.79
N GLY A 31 12.23 -7.77 9.50
CA GLY A 31 12.16 -7.75 10.95
C GLY A 31 12.63 -6.43 11.58
N SER A 32 12.92 -5.39 10.78
CA SER A 32 13.23 -4.04 11.30
C SER A 32 12.03 -3.41 12.02
N PHE A 33 10.82 -3.84 11.69
CA PHE A 33 9.62 -3.60 12.49
C PHE A 33 9.31 -4.87 13.26
N LYS A 34 9.13 -4.79 14.58
CA LYS A 34 8.92 -5.94 15.50
C LYS A 34 7.73 -6.86 15.17
N GLU A 35 6.97 -6.61 14.09
CA GLU A 35 5.68 -7.23 13.78
C GLU A 35 5.61 -8.03 12.47
N ALA A 36 6.63 -8.07 11.61
CA ALA A 36 6.42 -8.60 10.25
C ALA A 36 7.33 -9.78 9.87
N VAL A 37 6.89 -10.98 10.24
CA VAL A 37 7.12 -12.21 9.46
C VAL A 37 5.76 -12.89 9.25
N THR A 38 4.78 -12.13 8.74
CA THR A 38 3.42 -12.62 8.52
C THR A 38 2.97 -12.36 7.09
N ASP A 39 2.22 -13.32 6.55
CA ASP A 39 1.48 -13.14 5.29
C ASP A 39 0.14 -12.43 5.52
N GLU A 40 0.00 -11.69 6.62
CA GLU A 40 -1.20 -10.94 6.99
C GLU A 40 -0.81 -9.55 7.47
N TRP A 41 -1.43 -8.52 6.86
CA TRP A 41 -1.17 -7.10 7.11
C TRP A 41 -2.50 -6.39 7.37
N ASP A 42 -2.64 -5.82 8.56
CA ASP A 42 -3.86 -5.15 8.98
C ASP A 42 -3.69 -3.62 9.01
N PHE A 43 -4.32 -2.94 8.04
CA PHE A 43 -4.42 -1.48 7.97
C PHE A 43 -5.77 -0.95 8.45
N SER A 44 -6.60 -1.76 9.12
CA SER A 44 -7.93 -1.36 9.63
C SER A 44 -7.91 -0.13 10.56
N LYS A 45 -6.75 0.15 11.17
CA LYS A 45 -6.49 1.30 12.05
C LYS A 45 -5.86 2.51 11.35
N ASN A 46 -5.36 2.38 10.11
CA ASN A 46 -4.79 3.50 9.36
C ASN A 46 -5.91 4.20 8.54
N PRO A 47 -6.28 5.47 8.85
CA PRO A 47 -7.38 6.16 8.19
C PRO A 47 -7.18 6.42 6.69
N HIS A 48 -5.94 6.36 6.20
CA HIS A 48 -5.58 6.67 4.83
C HIS A 48 -5.47 5.43 3.94
N ALA A 49 -5.26 4.25 4.55
CA ALA A 49 -5.11 2.96 3.89
C ALA A 49 -6.46 2.32 3.50
N THR A 50 -7.28 3.05 2.73
CA THR A 50 -8.53 2.51 2.17
C THR A 50 -8.25 1.44 1.13
N TYR A 51 -9.24 0.61 0.84
CA TYR A 51 -9.13 -0.43 -0.19
C TYR A 51 -8.69 0.17 -1.54
N ILE A 52 -9.31 1.28 -1.94
CA ILE A 52 -8.99 1.99 -3.18
C ILE A 52 -7.54 2.50 -3.20
N VAL A 53 -7.05 3.05 -2.08
CA VAL A 53 -5.67 3.54 -1.98
C VAL A 53 -4.67 2.39 -2.06
N LEU A 54 -4.95 1.28 -1.37
CA LEU A 54 -4.08 0.10 -1.41
C LEU A 54 -4.06 -0.54 -2.80
N CYS A 55 -5.20 -0.60 -3.50
CA CYS A 55 -5.23 -1.05 -4.90
C CYS A 55 -4.41 -0.13 -5.81
N ALA A 56 -4.52 1.19 -5.65
CA ALA A 56 -3.72 2.16 -6.41
C ALA A 56 -2.22 2.03 -6.11
N TYR A 57 -1.86 1.74 -4.85
CA TYR A 57 -0.49 1.50 -4.45
C TYR A 57 0.07 0.23 -5.07
N ILE A 58 -0.68 -0.87 -5.04
CA ILE A 58 -0.27 -2.12 -5.68
C ILE A 58 -0.12 -1.95 -7.19
N GLU A 59 -1.07 -1.26 -7.86
CA GLU A 59 -0.93 -0.95 -9.29
C GLU A 59 0.34 -0.15 -9.57
N TYR A 60 0.66 0.82 -8.72
CA TYR A 60 1.90 1.59 -8.80
C TYR A 60 3.14 0.69 -8.67
N LEU A 61 3.18 -0.21 -7.69
CA LEU A 61 4.31 -1.15 -7.50
C LEU A 61 4.45 -2.13 -8.68
N GLU A 62 3.35 -2.55 -9.27
CA GLU A 62 3.35 -3.46 -10.42
C GLU A 62 3.86 -2.80 -11.69
N LYS A 63 3.35 -1.59 -11.99
CA LYS A 63 3.45 -0.95 -13.31
C LYS A 63 4.31 0.31 -13.34
N GLY A 64 4.72 0.82 -12.19
CA GLY A 64 5.39 2.12 -12.03
C GLY A 64 4.48 3.33 -12.31
N LYS A 65 3.18 3.13 -12.51
CA LYS A 65 2.19 4.17 -12.83
C LYS A 65 0.80 3.77 -12.34
N ILE A 66 -0.06 4.77 -12.11
CA ILE A 66 -1.45 4.57 -11.66
C ILE A 66 -2.41 4.96 -12.80
N SER A 67 -3.38 4.08 -13.06
CA SER A 67 -4.49 4.33 -14.00
C SER A 67 -5.27 5.58 -13.62
N GLN A 68 -5.85 6.28 -14.59
CA GLN A 68 -6.54 7.55 -14.33
C GLN A 68 -7.69 7.40 -13.32
N GLY A 69 -8.48 6.33 -13.42
CA GLY A 69 -9.58 6.04 -12.50
C GLY A 69 -9.12 5.84 -11.06
N GLN A 70 -8.11 4.99 -10.85
CA GLN A 70 -7.56 4.77 -9.51
C GLN A 70 -6.84 6.01 -8.95
N ARG A 71 -6.14 6.75 -9.81
CA ARG A 71 -5.45 7.98 -9.41
C ARG A 71 -6.43 9.01 -8.87
N LEU A 72 -7.54 9.24 -9.56
CA LEU A 72 -8.58 10.17 -9.10
C LEU A 72 -9.21 9.71 -7.79
N ALA A 73 -9.52 8.42 -7.68
CA ALA A 73 -10.16 7.86 -6.49
C ALA A 73 -9.23 7.82 -5.25
N ALA A 74 -7.92 7.66 -5.45
CA ALA A 74 -6.94 7.59 -4.38
C ALA A 74 -6.28 8.95 -4.06
N ARG A 75 -6.40 9.98 -4.90
CA ARG A 75 -5.54 11.19 -4.88
C ARG A 75 -5.36 11.84 -3.51
N GLN A 76 -6.42 12.00 -2.73
CA GLN A 76 -6.35 12.73 -1.46
C GLN A 76 -5.77 11.86 -0.35
N ARG A 77 -6.43 10.73 -0.03
CA ARG A 77 -5.98 9.81 1.01
C ARG A 77 -4.67 9.08 0.65
N GLY A 78 -4.40 8.91 -0.64
CA GLY A 78 -3.20 8.25 -1.13
C GLY A 78 -1.93 9.06 -0.86
N ARG A 79 -1.99 10.40 -0.81
CA ARG A 79 -0.83 11.21 -0.40
C ARG A 79 -0.53 11.04 1.08
N ASP A 80 -1.55 11.13 1.94
CA ASP A 80 -1.37 10.89 3.37
C ASP A 80 -0.85 9.47 3.66
N PHE A 81 -1.33 8.48 2.89
CA PHE A 81 -0.81 7.12 2.96
C PHE A 81 0.64 7.03 2.49
N ALA A 82 0.98 7.70 1.38
CA ALA A 82 2.35 7.79 0.88
C ALA A 82 3.30 8.37 1.93
N ASP A 83 2.88 9.42 2.63
CA ASP A 83 3.64 10.03 3.72
C ASP A 83 3.80 9.05 4.90
N TYR A 84 2.73 8.33 5.26
CA TYR A 84 2.77 7.31 6.32
C TYR A 84 3.80 6.20 6.04
N ILE A 85 3.89 5.74 4.79
CA ILE A 85 4.87 4.72 4.38
C ILE A 85 6.19 5.30 3.88
N CYS A 86 6.36 6.63 3.91
CA CYS A 86 7.51 7.36 3.39
C CYS A 86 7.83 7.09 1.91
N ASP A 87 6.84 6.92 1.03
CA ASP A 87 6.99 6.63 -0.40
C ASP A 87 6.71 7.87 -1.28
N ALA A 88 7.72 8.71 -1.46
CA ALA A 88 7.62 9.91 -2.30
C ALA A 88 7.34 9.60 -3.78
N GLY A 89 7.70 8.39 -4.25
CA GLY A 89 7.44 7.94 -5.62
C GLY A 89 5.95 7.74 -5.86
N PHE A 90 5.27 7.10 -4.91
CA PHE A 90 3.82 6.95 -4.95
C PHE A 90 3.08 8.29 -4.85
N ALA A 91 3.51 9.17 -3.94
CA ALA A 91 2.95 10.52 -3.82
C ALA A 91 3.00 11.28 -5.16
N LYS A 92 4.14 11.18 -5.87
CA LYS A 92 4.32 11.77 -7.20
C LYS A 92 3.43 11.10 -8.27
N ALA A 93 3.23 9.79 -8.22
CA ALA A 93 2.39 9.06 -9.16
C ALA A 93 0.89 9.42 -9.04
N LEU A 94 0.46 9.90 -7.87
CA LEU A 94 -0.89 10.41 -7.63
C LEU A 94 -1.15 11.81 -8.25
N GLY A 95 -0.07 12.51 -8.62
CA GLY A 95 -0.06 13.81 -9.29
C GLY A 95 -0.21 14.96 -8.32
#